data_AF-A0AAN9FUM5-F1
#
_entry.id   AF-A0AAN9FUM5-F1
#
_cell.length_a   1.000
_cell.length_b   1.000
_cell.length_c   1.000
_cell.angle_alpha   90.00
_cell.angle_beta   90.00
_cell.angle_gamma   90.00
#
_symmetry.space_group_name_H-M   'P 1'
#
loop_
_entity.id
_entity.type
_entity.pdbx_description
1 polymer ?
#
loop_
_entity_poly.entity_id
_entity_poly.type
_entity_poly.pdbx_seq_one_letter_code
_entity_poly.pdbx_strand_id
1 'polypeptide(L)'
;MPQKPENHRPLPTAYAKYLVKVSVQRYAVFALGSSNYKYFCAFGKYVDNLMATLGADRIMNLTYGDETENQQEAFNSWSTELLKVGCERFHVEHISPDTLNTDLITNSKQVRITEHTEPKSLAR
;
A
#
# COMPACT_ATOMS: atom_id res chain seq x y z
N MET A 1 -38.03 -10.81 -32.33
CA MET A 1 -37.09 -10.14 -31.42
C MET A 1 -36.09 -11.19 -30.94
N PRO A 2 -34.77 -11.01 -31.11
CA PRO A 2 -33.80 -12.00 -30.67
C PRO A 2 -33.74 -12.02 -29.14
N GLN A 3 -33.97 -13.22 -28.57
CA GLN A 3 -33.85 -13.52 -27.14
C GLN A 3 -32.40 -13.31 -26.70
N LYS A 4 -32.18 -12.57 -25.61
CA LYS A 4 -30.87 -12.29 -25.03
C LYS A 4 -30.24 -13.61 -24.54
N PRO A 5 -28.94 -13.89 -24.82
CA PRO A 5 -28.33 -15.14 -24.39
C PRO A 5 -28.28 -15.24 -22.86
N GLU A 6 -28.88 -16.30 -22.36
CA GLU A 6 -29.06 -16.67 -20.95
C GLU A 6 -27.75 -17.18 -20.32
N ASN A 7 -26.68 -16.36 -20.37
CA ASN A 7 -25.35 -16.76 -19.92
C ASN A 7 -24.86 -15.99 -18.69
N HIS A 8 -25.70 -15.17 -18.06
CA HIS A 8 -25.40 -14.55 -16.78
C HIS A 8 -25.88 -15.44 -15.64
N ARG A 9 -25.24 -16.59 -15.45
CA ARG A 9 -25.31 -17.25 -14.14
C ARG A 9 -24.66 -16.30 -13.13
N PRO A 10 -25.38 -15.76 -12.13
CA PRO A 10 -24.73 -15.06 -11.04
C PRO A 10 -23.72 -16.01 -10.41
N LEU A 11 -22.51 -15.52 -10.13
CA LEU A 11 -21.46 -16.35 -9.55
C LEU A 11 -21.99 -17.02 -8.28
N PRO A 12 -21.77 -18.34 -8.09
CA PRO A 12 -22.23 -19.06 -6.91
C PRO A 12 -21.74 -18.34 -5.65
N THR A 13 -22.68 -17.99 -4.77
CA THR A 13 -22.46 -17.27 -3.50
C THR A 13 -21.37 -17.90 -2.63
N ALA A 14 -21.04 -19.19 -2.87
CA ALA A 14 -19.96 -19.93 -2.23
C ALA A 14 -18.57 -19.29 -2.42
N TYR A 15 -18.29 -18.62 -3.55
CA TYR A 15 -17.00 -17.96 -3.78
C TYR A 15 -16.86 -16.62 -3.07
N ALA A 16 -17.98 -16.02 -2.64
CA ALA A 16 -17.95 -14.77 -1.87
C ALA A 16 -17.24 -14.95 -0.51
N LYS A 17 -17.19 -16.18 0.03
CA LYS A 17 -16.47 -16.51 1.26
C LYS A 17 -14.94 -16.41 1.14
N TYR A 18 -14.41 -16.58 -0.08
CA TYR A 18 -12.98 -16.49 -0.39
C TYR A 18 -12.58 -15.11 -0.93
N LEU A 19 -13.56 -14.21 -1.11
CA LEU A 19 -13.25 -12.81 -1.27
C LEU A 19 -12.66 -12.35 0.07
N VAL A 20 -11.34 -12.16 0.08
CA VAL A 20 -10.69 -11.36 1.10
C VAL A 20 -11.30 -9.97 0.98
N LYS A 21 -12.39 -9.74 1.71
CA LYS A 21 -12.95 -8.40 1.89
C LYS A 21 -11.92 -7.69 2.74
N VAL A 22 -11.01 -6.98 2.07
CA VAL A 22 -10.11 -6.04 2.71
C VAL A 22 -11.01 -5.13 3.52
N SER A 23 -10.93 -5.21 4.84
CA SER A 23 -11.72 -4.42 5.78
C SER A 23 -11.39 -2.94 5.52
N VAL A 24 -12.22 -2.24 4.74
CA VAL A 24 -12.10 -0.82 4.32
C VAL A 24 -10.72 -0.23 4.63
N GLN A 25 -9.69 -0.71 3.94
CA GLN A 25 -8.32 -0.33 4.24
C GLN A 25 -8.04 0.96 3.48
N ARG A 26 -7.61 1.99 4.19
CA ARG A 26 -7.18 3.24 3.58
C ARG A 26 -5.74 3.10 3.11
N TYR A 27 -5.44 3.59 1.92
CA TYR A 27 -4.09 3.49 1.35
C TYR A 27 -3.70 4.71 0.53
N ALA A 28 -2.39 4.92 0.42
CA ALA A 28 -1.75 5.83 -0.52
C ALA A 28 -0.51 5.11 -1.08
N VAL A 29 -0.15 5.39 -2.33
CA VAL A 29 1.01 4.77 -2.98
C VAL A 29 1.95 5.85 -3.49
N PHE A 30 3.21 5.75 -3.10
CA PHE A 30 4.33 6.45 -3.73
C PHE A 30 5.10 5.44 -4.59
N ALA A 31 5.06 5.63 -5.91
CA ALA A 31 5.67 4.72 -6.86
C ALA A 31 7.07 5.19 -7.25
N LEU A 32 8.08 4.41 -6.87
CA LEU A 32 9.46 4.62 -7.30
C LEU A 32 9.66 4.06 -8.71
N GLY A 33 10.39 4.80 -9.53
CA GLY A 33 10.78 4.38 -10.86
C GLY A 33 11.83 5.31 -11.45
N SER A 34 12.18 5.03 -12.69
CA SER A 34 13.11 5.85 -13.47
C SER A 34 12.53 5.99 -14.87
N SER A 35 12.34 7.22 -15.36
CA SER A 35 11.76 7.46 -16.69
C SER A 35 12.67 7.00 -17.83
N ASN A 36 13.93 6.70 -17.53
CA ASN A 36 14.86 6.03 -18.45
C ASN A 36 14.42 4.61 -18.83
N TYR A 37 13.51 3.99 -18.09
CA TYR A 37 12.97 2.66 -18.41
C TYR A 37 11.60 2.76 -19.08
N LYS A 38 11.38 1.89 -20.06
CA LYS A 38 10.14 1.82 -20.87
C LYS A 38 8.86 1.80 -20.05
N TYR A 39 8.88 1.17 -18.88
CA TYR A 39 7.71 1.03 -18.02
C TYR A 39 7.89 1.80 -16.71
N PHE A 40 7.86 3.13 -16.81
CA PHE A 40 7.95 4.03 -15.66
C PHE A 40 6.92 3.70 -14.57
N CYS A 41 7.40 3.43 -13.35
CA CYS A 41 6.59 3.18 -12.14
C CYS A 41 5.56 2.05 -12.28
N ALA A 42 5.81 1.04 -13.12
CA ALA A 42 4.85 -0.02 -13.42
C ALA A 42 4.38 -0.82 -12.20
N PHE A 43 5.30 -1.12 -11.28
CA PHE A 43 4.97 -1.86 -10.06
C PHE A 43 4.06 -1.03 -9.14
N GLY A 44 4.38 0.24 -8.90
CA GLY A 44 3.54 1.10 -8.07
C GLY A 44 2.15 1.34 -8.66
N LYS A 45 2.06 1.50 -10.00
CA LYS A 45 0.78 1.54 -10.73
C LYS A 45 -0.02 0.25 -10.55
N TYR A 46 0.65 -0.90 -10.60
CA TYR A 46 0.01 -2.20 -10.39
C TYR A 46 -0.55 -2.32 -8.96
N VAL A 47 0.24 -1.97 -7.94
CA VAL A 47 -0.20 -2.01 -6.53
C VAL A 47 -1.38 -1.07 -6.29
N ASP A 48 -1.32 0.15 -6.80
CA ASP A 48 -2.38 1.15 -6.70
C ASP A 48 -3.71 0.64 -7.30
N ASN A 49 -3.65 0.07 -8.50
CA ASN A 49 -4.81 -0.52 -9.16
C ASN A 49 -5.32 -1.78 -8.45
N LEU A 50 -4.42 -2.61 -7.93
CA LEU A 50 -4.77 -3.82 -7.18
C LEU A 50 -5.52 -3.46 -5.90
N MET A 51 -5.02 -2.50 -5.13
CA MET A 51 -5.68 -2.01 -3.92
C MET A 51 -7.05 -1.40 -4.22
N ALA A 52 -7.17 -0.60 -5.29
CA ALA A 52 -8.47 -0.09 -5.75
C ALA A 52 -9.44 -1.22 -6.11
N THR A 53 -8.99 -2.24 -6.84
CA THR A 53 -9.79 -3.39 -7.27
C THR A 53 -10.26 -4.24 -6.08
N LEU A 54 -9.46 -4.30 -5.01
CA LEU A 54 -9.79 -5.00 -3.77
C LEU A 54 -10.78 -4.21 -2.87
N GLY A 55 -11.18 -3.00 -3.28
CA GLY A 55 -12.14 -2.17 -2.55
C GLY A 55 -11.53 -1.34 -1.41
N ALA A 56 -10.21 -1.12 -1.44
CA ALA A 56 -9.52 -0.21 -0.53
C ALA A 56 -9.83 1.26 -0.89
N ASP A 57 -9.88 2.15 0.11
CA ASP A 57 -10.16 3.57 -0.07
C ASP A 57 -8.86 4.35 -0.26
N ARG A 58 -8.72 5.04 -1.38
CA ARG A 58 -7.52 5.81 -1.70
C ARG A 58 -7.60 7.18 -1.02
N ILE A 59 -6.68 7.47 -0.10
CA ILE A 59 -6.66 8.75 0.62
C ILE A 59 -5.86 9.83 -0.10
N MET A 60 -4.95 9.46 -1.00
CA MET A 60 -4.18 10.37 -1.83
C MET A 60 -3.95 9.78 -3.22
N ASN A 61 -3.84 10.64 -4.23
CA ASN A 61 -3.51 10.22 -5.59
C ASN A 61 -2.14 9.51 -5.64
N LEU A 62 -2.00 8.61 -6.62
CA LEU A 62 -0.73 7.95 -6.91
C LEU A 62 0.33 9.00 -7.27
N THR A 63 1.40 9.07 -6.49
CA THR A 63 2.54 9.95 -6.74
C THR A 63 3.71 9.15 -7.28
N TYR A 64 4.50 9.76 -8.16
CA TYR A 64 5.67 9.14 -8.77
C TYR A 64 6.94 9.78 -8.23
N GLY A 65 7.93 8.94 -7.91
CA GLY A 65 9.29 9.36 -7.64
C GLY A 65 10.21 8.91 -8.75
N ASP A 66 10.62 9.85 -9.62
CA ASP A 66 11.53 9.58 -10.73
C ASP A 66 13.00 9.76 -10.31
N GLU A 67 13.79 8.69 -10.41
CA GLU A 67 15.24 8.69 -10.14
C GLU A 67 16.01 9.69 -11.03
N THR A 68 15.53 9.96 -12.24
CA THR A 68 16.22 10.90 -13.16
C THR A 68 15.89 12.36 -12.88
N GLU A 69 14.92 12.62 -11.99
CA GLU A 69 14.51 13.94 -11.55
C GLU A 69 14.77 14.10 -10.03
N ASN A 70 14.03 14.99 -9.35
CA ASN A 70 14.20 15.22 -7.91
C ASN A 70 13.32 14.28 -7.06
N GLN A 71 13.64 12.97 -7.08
CA GLN A 71 12.91 11.95 -6.34
C GLN A 71 12.75 12.26 -4.84
N GLN A 72 13.81 12.79 -4.21
CA GLN A 72 13.82 13.06 -2.77
C GLN A 72 12.85 14.20 -2.42
N GLU A 73 12.82 15.27 -3.22
CA GLU A 73 11.87 16.37 -3.02
C GLU A 73 10.43 15.90 -3.22
N ALA A 74 10.18 15.10 -4.26
CA ALA A 74 8.87 14.50 -4.51
C ALA A 74 8.40 13.64 -3.32
N PHE A 75 9.29 12.85 -2.72
CA PHE A 75 8.98 12.04 -1.54
C PHE A 75 8.73 12.90 -0.29
N ASN A 76 9.53 13.94 -0.06
CA ASN A 76 9.35 14.83 1.09
C ASN A 76 8.01 15.57 1.04
N SER A 77 7.63 16.06 -0.15
CA SER A 77 6.34 16.71 -0.38
C SER A 77 5.18 15.72 -0.15
N TRP A 78 5.26 14.55 -0.78
CA TRP A 78 4.25 13.51 -0.65
C TRP A 78 4.07 13.02 0.79
N SER A 79 5.16 12.76 1.51
CA SER A 79 5.10 12.25 2.90
C SER A 79 4.51 13.29 3.86
N THR A 80 4.81 14.57 3.67
CA THR A 80 4.24 15.67 4.46
C THR A 80 2.73 15.78 4.23
N GLU A 81 2.30 15.72 2.97
CA GLU A 81 0.89 15.73 2.61
C GLU A 81 0.16 14.49 3.14
N LEU A 82 0.77 13.30 3.04
CA LEU A 82 0.22 12.06 3.58
C LEU A 82 0.01 12.09 5.07
N LEU A 83 0.97 12.64 5.83
CA LEU A 83 0.82 12.79 7.26
C LEU A 83 -0.35 13.73 7.59
N LYS A 84 -0.48 14.85 6.87
CA LYS A 84 -1.60 15.79 7.07
C LYS A 84 -2.94 15.13 6.79
N VAL A 85 -3.11 14.53 5.61
CA VAL A 85 -4.35 13.85 5.20
C VAL A 85 -4.65 12.65 6.12
N GLY A 86 -3.61 11.92 6.53
CA GLY A 86 -3.72 10.83 7.49
C GLY A 86 -4.26 11.31 8.83
N CYS A 87 -3.66 12.33 9.43
CA CYS A 87 -4.13 12.89 10.70
C CYS A 87 -5.59 13.35 10.62
N GLU A 88 -5.98 14.06 9.56
CA GLU A 88 -7.36 14.49 9.32
C GLU A 88 -8.32 13.29 9.17
N ARG A 89 -7.94 12.27 8.39
CA ARG A 89 -8.81 11.13 8.06
C ARG A 89 -8.95 10.14 9.22
N PHE A 90 -7.92 10.00 10.06
CA PHE A 90 -7.89 9.11 11.22
C PHE A 90 -8.27 9.81 12.53
N HIS A 91 -8.58 11.12 12.50
CA HIS A 91 -8.92 11.92 13.67
C HIS A 91 -7.85 11.84 14.77
N VAL A 92 -6.59 11.83 14.36
CA VAL A 92 -5.46 11.82 15.29
C VAL A 92 -5.28 13.24 15.80
N GLU A 93 -5.64 13.49 17.05
CA GLU A 93 -5.37 14.76 17.71
C GLU A 93 -3.86 14.96 17.87
N HIS A 94 -3.43 16.20 17.64
CA HIS A 94 -2.03 16.61 17.68
C HIS A 94 -1.44 16.38 19.08
N ILE A 95 -0.64 15.32 19.23
CA ILE A 95 0.22 15.17 20.40
C ILE A 95 1.28 16.27 20.28
N SER A 96 1.32 17.21 21.24
CA SER A 96 2.34 18.26 21.25
C SER A 96 3.75 17.64 21.19
N PRO A 97 4.72 18.28 20.52
CA PRO A 97 6.12 17.84 20.51
C PRO A 97 6.67 17.63 21.92
N ASP A 98 6.15 18.38 22.89
CA ASP A 98 6.52 18.29 24.31
C ASP A 98 6.10 16.97 24.98
N THR A 99 5.19 16.20 24.35
CA THR A 99 4.70 14.91 24.87
C THR A 99 5.28 13.71 24.10
N LEU A 100 5.93 13.94 22.95
CA LEU A 100 6.61 12.88 22.19
C LEU A 100 7.99 12.65 22.79
N ASN A 101 8.09 11.68 23.71
CA ASN A 101 9.38 11.13 24.10
C ASN A 101 10.02 10.46 22.86
N THR A 102 10.90 11.19 22.18
CA THR A 102 11.64 10.79 20.98
C THR A 102 12.49 9.55 21.18
N ASP A 103 12.70 9.12 22.43
CA ASP A 103 13.38 7.87 22.77
C ASP A 103 12.56 6.62 22.40
N LEU A 104 11.22 6.70 22.26
CA LEU A 104 10.39 5.52 21.96
C LEU A 104 10.32 5.20 20.46
N ILE A 105 10.36 6.22 19.61
CA ILE A 105 10.30 6.04 18.14
C ILE A 105 11.69 5.62 17.61
N THR A 106 12.78 6.08 18.24
CA THR A 106 14.15 5.73 17.84
C THR A 106 14.71 4.48 18.52
N ASN A 107 14.21 4.07 19.71
CA ASN A 107 14.54 2.77 20.31
C ASN A 107 13.72 1.60 19.79
N SER A 108 12.95 1.77 18.71
CA SER A 108 12.42 0.64 17.93
C SER A 108 13.55 -0.10 17.16
N LYS A 109 14.69 -0.34 17.81
CA LYS A 109 15.62 -1.43 17.51
C LYS A 109 14.98 -2.76 17.92
N GLN A 110 13.90 -3.18 17.25
CA GLN A 110 13.55 -4.60 17.08
C GLN A 110 12.34 -4.78 16.15
N VAL A 111 12.57 -4.66 14.85
CA VAL A 111 11.92 -5.56 13.90
C VAL A 111 13.03 -6.48 13.39
N ARG A 112 13.29 -7.56 14.13
CA ARG A 112 14.10 -8.66 13.62
C ARG A 112 13.24 -9.39 12.59
N ILE A 113 13.59 -9.28 11.32
CA ILE A 113 13.11 -10.25 10.32
C ILE A 113 13.82 -11.55 10.69
N THR A 114 13.09 -12.49 11.28
CA THR A 114 13.60 -13.83 11.56
C THR A 114 13.80 -14.52 10.21
N GLU A 115 15.06 -14.70 9.79
CA GLU A 115 15.37 -15.60 8.68
C GLU A 115 14.89 -17.01 9.05
N HIS A 116 13.97 -17.53 8.24
CA HIS A 116 13.53 -18.92 8.33
C HIS A 116 14.60 -19.78 7.66
N THR A 117 15.55 -20.32 8.41
CA THR A 117 16.48 -21.33 7.90
C THR A 117 15.86 -22.72 8.08
N GLU A 118 15.65 -23.45 6.99
CA GLU A 118 15.23 -24.86 7.01
C GLU A 118 16.26 -25.74 7.75
N PRO A 119 15.81 -26.78 8.50
CA PRO A 119 16.73 -27.73 9.10
C PRO A 119 17.29 -28.68 8.04
N LYS A 120 18.62 -28.67 7.86
CA LYS A 120 19.33 -29.70 7.09
C LYS A 120 19.21 -31.06 7.78
N SER A 121 18.74 -32.03 7.02
CA SER A 121 18.63 -33.45 7.36
C SER A 121 19.92 -34.03 7.94
N LEU A 122 19.81 -34.76 9.05
CA LEU A 122 20.87 -35.67 9.52
C LEU A 122 21.14 -36.74 8.46
N ALA A 123 22.40 -36.87 8.05
CA ALA A 123 22.88 -38.04 7.33
C ALA A 123 24.28 -38.43 7.84
N ARG A 124 24.30 -39.61 8.47
CA ARG A 124 25.40 -40.50 8.87
C ARG A 124 26.30 -40.09 10.03
#